data_AF-A0A7V1LQX7-F1
#
_entry.id   AF-A0A7V1LQX7-F1
#
_cell.length_a   1.000
_cell.length_b   1.000
_cell.length_c   1.000
_cell.angle_alpha   90.00
_cell.angle_beta   90.00
_cell.angle_gamma   90.00
#
_symmetry.space_group_name_H-M   'P 1'
#
loop_
_entity.id
_entity.type
_entity.pdbx_description
1 polymer ?
#
loop_
_entity_poly.entity_id
_entity_poly.type
_entity_poly.pdbx_seq_one_letter_code
_entity_poly.pdbx_strand_id
1 'polypeptide(L)'
;MAIKKSELYSSLWKSCDELRGSMDASQYKDYVLVLLFMKYVSDKGGDLVDIPEGGSFEDMKKLKGQSDIGDKINKIIGELAKANDLNGIITVADFNDDEKLGKGKDKVDRLS
;
A
#
# COMPACT_ATOMS: atom_id res chain seq x y z
N MET A 1 -1.35 -4.40 -28.93
CA MET A 1 -2.38 -3.37 -29.21
C MET A 1 -1.90 -2.09 -28.54
N ALA A 2 -1.80 -0.96 -29.24
CA ALA A 2 -1.31 0.29 -28.65
C ALA A 2 -2.40 0.85 -27.72
N ILE A 3 -2.12 0.90 -26.42
CA ILE A 3 -3.02 1.50 -25.43
C ILE A 3 -3.08 3.00 -25.71
N LYS A 4 -4.28 3.56 -25.89
CA LYS A 4 -4.43 5.01 -26.05
C LYS A 4 -4.16 5.68 -24.71
N LYS A 5 -3.52 6.86 -24.72
CA LYS A 5 -3.25 7.64 -23.50
C LYS A 5 -4.52 7.82 -22.65
N SER A 6 -5.67 8.07 -23.29
CA SER A 6 -6.97 8.20 -22.63
C SER A 6 -7.44 6.93 -21.90
N GLU A 7 -7.20 5.75 -22.47
CA GLU A 7 -7.55 4.47 -21.86
C GLU A 7 -6.66 4.17 -20.65
N LEU A 8 -5.37 4.49 -20.76
CA LEU A 8 -4.44 4.38 -19.63
C LEU A 8 -4.88 5.28 -18.47
N TYR A 9 -5.16 6.56 -18.74
CA TYR A 9 -5.64 7.49 -17.70
C TYR A 9 -6.96 7.02 -17.09
N SER A 10 -7.91 6.56 -17.90
CA SER A 10 -9.18 6.04 -17.38
C SER A 10 -8.98 4.81 -16.49
N SER A 11 -8.09 3.89 -16.88
CA SER A 11 -7.78 2.71 -16.07
C SER A 11 -7.14 3.09 -14.74
N LEU A 12 -6.16 4.01 -14.75
CA LEU A 12 -5.49 4.48 -13.53
C LEU A 12 -6.48 5.16 -12.57
N TRP A 13 -7.35 6.03 -13.10
CA TRP A 13 -8.37 6.70 -12.29
C TRP A 13 -9.34 5.70 -11.66
N LYS A 14 -9.80 4.69 -12.42
CA LYS A 14 -10.67 3.64 -11.89
C LYS A 14 -10.01 2.85 -10.77
N SER A 15 -8.74 2.46 -10.92
CA SER A 15 -8.01 1.75 -9.87
C SER A 15 -7.86 2.61 -8.60
N CYS A 16 -7.61 3.92 -8.75
CA CYS A 16 -7.60 4.84 -7.60
C CYS A 16 -8.98 4.96 -6.94
N ASP A 17 -10.06 4.97 -7.71
CA ASP A 17 -11.42 5.03 -7.18
C ASP A 17 -11.82 3.74 -6.44
N GLU A 18 -11.43 2.57 -6.95
CA GLU A 18 -11.64 1.27 -6.29
C GLU A 18 -10.87 1.19 -4.95
N LEU A 19 -9.60 1.59 -4.97
CA LEU A 19 -8.76 1.61 -3.77
C LEU A 19 -9.30 2.58 -2.71
N ARG A 20 -9.78 3.76 -3.11
CA ARG A 20 -10.45 4.72 -2.21
C ARG A 20 -11.80 4.22 -1.71
N GLY A 21 -12.65 3.73 -2.61
CA GLY A 21 -14.07 3.42 -2.38
C GLY A 21 -14.77 4.46 -1.51
N SER A 22 -15.29 4.07 -0.35
CA SER A 22 -16.03 4.97 0.54
C SER A 22 -15.18 5.84 1.48
N MET A 23 -13.85 5.75 1.41
CA MET A 23 -12.97 6.50 2.29
C MET A 23 -12.95 8.00 1.92
N ASP A 24 -12.96 8.88 2.93
CA ASP A 24 -12.78 10.31 2.71
C ASP A 24 -11.38 10.60 2.12
N ALA A 25 -11.29 11.65 1.31
CA ALA A 25 -10.04 12.01 0.62
C ALA A 25 -8.88 12.28 1.60
N SER A 26 -9.16 12.88 2.77
CA SER A 26 -8.14 13.16 3.78
C SER A 26 -7.52 11.88 4.34
N GLN A 27 -8.35 10.86 4.57
CA GLN A 27 -7.93 9.55 5.06
C GLN A 27 -7.24 8.74 3.98
N TYR A 28 -7.81 8.71 2.76
CA TYR A 28 -7.25 7.97 1.63
C TYR A 28 -5.82 8.42 1.29
N LYS A 29 -5.55 9.73 1.42
CA LYS A 29 -4.22 10.31 1.24
C LYS A 29 -3.16 9.60 2.08
N ASP A 30 -3.47 9.27 3.33
CA ASP A 30 -2.49 8.67 4.23
C ASP A 30 -2.14 7.23 3.81
N TYR A 31 -3.10 6.46 3.30
CA TYR A 31 -2.85 5.11 2.77
C TYR A 31 -2.09 5.12 1.44
N VAL A 32 -2.54 5.94 0.49
CA VAL A 32 -1.96 5.94 -0.86
C VAL A 32 -0.53 6.48 -0.85
N LEU A 33 -0.22 7.49 -0.03
CA LEU A 33 1.13 8.03 0.08
C LEU A 33 2.11 7.01 0.67
N VAL A 34 1.68 6.23 1.68
CA VAL A 34 2.50 5.16 2.25
C VAL A 34 2.77 4.06 1.21
N LEU A 35 1.75 3.63 0.45
CA LEU A 35 1.94 2.64 -0.61
C LEU A 35 2.89 3.13 -1.71
N LEU A 36 2.73 4.39 -2.15
CA LEU A 36 3.60 5.00 -3.14
C LEU A 36 5.04 5.12 -2.64
N PHE A 37 5.22 5.47 -1.36
CA PHE A 37 6.53 5.52 -0.72
C PHE A 37 7.18 4.13 -0.73
N MET A 38 6.48 3.10 -0.24
CA MET A 38 6.98 1.72 -0.23
C MET A 38 7.37 1.24 -1.62
N LYS A 39 6.55 1.53 -2.63
CA LYS A 39 6.85 1.21 -4.03
C LYS A 39 8.11 1.93 -4.51
N TYR A 40 8.18 3.24 -4.27
CA TYR A 40 9.27 4.08 -4.75
C TYR A 40 10.62 3.67 -4.17
N VAL A 41 10.69 3.44 -2.85
CA VAL A 41 11.94 3.04 -2.21
C VAL A 41 12.36 1.63 -2.60
N SER A 42 11.39 0.71 -2.75
CA SER A 42 11.67 -0.66 -3.20
C SER A 42 12.18 -0.71 -4.64
N ASP A 43 11.69 0.17 -5.50
CA ASP A 43 12.14 0.28 -6.89
C ASP A 43 13.50 0.92 -7.04
N LYS A 44 13.79 1.94 -6.21
CA LYS A 44 15.04 2.69 -6.29
C LYS A 44 16.20 2.00 -5.58
N GLY A 45 15.92 1.14 -4.62
CA GLY A 45 16.95 0.39 -3.90
C GLY A 45 17.75 1.23 -2.89
N GLY A 46 18.62 0.52 -2.15
CA GLY A 46 19.21 0.88 -0.85
C GLY A 46 20.14 2.10 -0.74
N ASP A 47 20.05 3.08 -1.64
CA ASP A 47 20.71 4.38 -1.46
C ASP A 47 19.82 5.40 -0.72
N LEU A 48 18.50 5.17 -0.67
CA LEU A 48 17.53 6.11 -0.06
C LEU A 48 17.11 5.71 1.35
N VAL A 49 16.97 4.41 1.58
CA VAL A 49 16.53 3.80 2.85
C VAL A 49 17.11 2.40 2.96
N ASP A 50 17.33 1.95 4.18
CA ASP A 50 17.65 0.56 4.50
C ASP A 50 16.39 -0.30 4.36
N ILE A 51 16.37 -1.22 3.40
CA ILE A 51 15.26 -2.15 3.21
C ILE A 51 15.62 -3.45 3.94
N PRO A 52 15.04 -3.74 5.11
CA PRO A 52 15.29 -4.99 5.81
C PRO A 52 14.76 -6.18 4.99
N GLU A 53 15.25 -7.38 5.29
CA GLU A 53 14.73 -8.61 4.66
C GLU A 53 13.23 -8.75 4.94
N GLY A 54 12.43 -8.91 3.88
CA GLY A 54 10.96 -8.94 4.00
C GLY A 54 10.29 -7.56 4.06
N GLY A 55 11.06 -6.47 4.09
CA GLY A 55 10.62 -5.09 4.20
C GLY A 55 10.21 -4.41 2.88
N SER A 56 10.19 -5.13 1.75
CA SER A 56 10.03 -4.53 0.43
C SER A 56 8.58 -4.56 -0.09
N PHE A 57 8.29 -3.74 -1.10
CA PHE A 57 7.02 -3.79 -1.84
C PHE A 57 6.80 -5.13 -2.54
N GLU A 58 7.86 -5.81 -2.96
CA GLU A 58 7.74 -7.15 -3.53
C GLU A 58 7.31 -8.19 -2.49
N ASP A 59 7.67 -8.00 -1.22
CA ASP A 59 7.18 -8.84 -0.13
C ASP A 59 5.71 -8.57 0.16
N MET A 60 5.25 -7.32 0.07
CA MET A 60 3.82 -6.98 0.14
C MET A 60 3.01 -7.69 -0.95
N LYS A 61 3.52 -7.74 -2.19
CA LYS A 61 2.83 -8.42 -3.30
C LYS A 61 2.68 -9.93 -3.08
N LYS A 62 3.56 -10.57 -2.30
CA LYS A 62 3.42 -12.00 -1.96
C LYS A 62 2.26 -12.26 -0.99
N LEU A 63 1.72 -11.21 -0.36
CA LEU A 63 0.61 -11.30 0.58
C LEU A 63 -0.77 -11.38 -0.07
N LYS A 64 -0.86 -11.18 -1.40
CA LYS A 64 -2.13 -11.18 -2.14
C LYS A 64 -2.95 -12.43 -1.84
N GLY A 65 -4.24 -12.22 -1.55
CA GLY A 65 -5.19 -13.28 -1.22
C GLY A 65 -5.10 -13.86 0.20
N GLN A 66 -4.16 -13.41 1.04
CA GLN A 66 -4.05 -13.87 2.42
C GLN A 66 -5.08 -13.15 3.32
N SER A 67 -5.74 -13.87 4.21
CA SER A 67 -6.80 -13.33 5.08
C SER A 67 -6.33 -12.28 6.07
N ASP A 68 -5.04 -12.29 6.40
CA ASP A 68 -4.35 -11.37 7.32
C ASP A 68 -3.45 -10.37 6.59
N ILE A 69 -3.70 -10.12 5.29
CA ILE A 69 -2.90 -9.22 4.45
C ILE A 69 -2.71 -7.83 5.07
N GLY A 70 -3.75 -7.25 5.69
CA GLY A 70 -3.68 -5.93 6.33
C GLY A 70 -2.66 -5.87 7.48
N ASP A 71 -2.71 -6.86 8.39
CA ASP A 71 -1.76 -6.96 9.50
C ASP A 71 -0.33 -7.21 9.02
N LYS A 72 -0.17 -8.05 7.98
CA LYS A 72 1.15 -8.31 7.40
C LYS A 72 1.73 -7.09 6.68
N ILE A 73 0.91 -6.30 5.98
CA ILE A 73 1.34 -5.02 5.39
C ILE A 73 1.82 -4.07 6.50
N ASN A 74 1.05 -3.92 7.59
CA ASN A 74 1.45 -3.09 8.73
C ASN A 74 2.80 -3.51 9.32
N LYS A 75 3.06 -4.82 9.44
CA LYS A 75 4.34 -5.35 9.95
C LYS A 75 5.50 -5.01 9.03
N ILE A 76 5.35 -5.21 7.71
CA ILE A 76 6.37 -4.86 6.72
C ILE A 76 6.71 -3.37 6.79
N ILE A 77 5.69 -2.50 6.82
CA ILE A 77 5.88 -1.05 6.94
C ILE A 77 6.56 -0.70 8.27
N GLY A 78 6.16 -1.35 9.36
CA GLY A 78 6.74 -1.13 10.68
C GLY A 78 8.22 -1.50 10.75
N GLU A 79 8.63 -2.61 10.13
CA GLU A 79 10.04 -3.00 10.08
C GLU A 79 10.88 -2.03 9.24
N LEU A 80 10.38 -1.61 8.09
CA LEU A 80 11.04 -0.60 7.27
C LEU A 80 11.10 0.76 7.98
N ALA A 81 10.03 1.16 8.67
CA ALA A 81 9.98 2.38 9.45
C ALA A 81 10.99 2.37 10.59
N LYS A 82 11.11 1.24 11.29
CA LYS A 82 12.07 1.06 12.38
C LYS A 82 13.53 1.10 11.89
N ALA A 83 13.82 0.51 10.74
CA ALA A 83 15.17 0.53 10.16
C ALA A 83 15.63 1.94 9.77
N ASN A 84 14.68 2.84 9.46
CA ASN A 84 14.96 4.17 8.88
C ASN A 84 14.52 5.35 9.75
N ASP A 85 14.10 5.11 11.00
CA ASP A 85 13.54 6.13 11.90
C ASP A 85 12.33 6.90 11.31
N LEU A 86 11.47 6.20 10.57
CA LEU A 86 10.26 6.74 9.93
C LEU A 86 8.97 6.39 10.69
N ASN A 87 9.09 5.97 11.95
CA ASN A 87 7.94 5.68 12.81
C ASN A 87 7.09 6.94 13.03
N GLY A 88 5.78 6.82 12.87
CA GLY A 88 4.86 7.96 12.90
C GLY A 88 4.86 8.81 11.62
N ILE A 89 5.70 8.51 10.64
CA ILE A 89 5.69 9.14 9.31
C ILE A 89 4.99 8.22 8.32
N ILE A 90 5.48 6.98 8.19
CA ILE A 90 4.91 5.99 7.25
C ILE A 90 4.01 4.96 7.94
N THR A 91 3.93 4.97 9.27
CA THR A 91 3.08 4.06 10.08
C THR A 91 1.76 4.72 10.51
N VAL A 92 1.36 5.81 9.85
CA VAL A 92 0.13 6.56 10.17
C VAL A 92 -1.14 5.86 9.65
N ALA A 93 -0.98 5.03 8.62
CA ALA A 93 -2.06 4.27 8.00
C ALA A 93 -2.13 2.86 8.61
N ASP A 94 -3.34 2.42 8.98
CA ASP A 94 -3.60 1.08 9.49
C ASP A 94 -4.28 0.23 8.42
N PHE A 95 -3.50 -0.61 7.73
CA PHE A 95 -4.00 -1.50 6.67
C PHE A 95 -4.89 -2.63 7.20
N ASN A 96 -5.03 -2.79 8.51
CA ASN A 96 -5.95 -3.72 9.12
C ASN A 96 -7.23 -3.05 9.66
N ASP A 97 -7.47 -1.77 9.38
CA ASP A 97 -8.67 -1.04 9.80
C ASP A 97 -9.93 -1.54 9.04
N ASP A 98 -10.79 -2.27 9.76
CA ASP A 98 -12.05 -2.82 9.25
C ASP A 98 -13.08 -1.75 8.84
N GLU A 99 -13.07 -0.58 9.49
CA GLU A 99 -14.03 0.49 9.20
C GLU A 99 -13.68 1.21 7.90
N LYS A 100 -12.39 1.32 7.61
CA LYS A 100 -11.88 2.01 6.41
C LYS A 100 -11.71 1.10 5.20
N LEU A 101 -11.24 -0.13 5.41
CA LEU A 101 -10.85 -1.04 4.32
C LEU A 101 -11.84 -2.20 4.12
N GLY A 102 -12.89 -2.29 4.95
CA GLY A 102 -13.88 -3.36 4.89
C GLY A 102 -13.45 -4.58 5.69
N LYS A 103 -14.28 -5.64 5.67
CA LYS A 103 -14.10 -6.84 6.51
C LYS A 103 -13.90 -8.08 5.66
N GLY A 104 -13.12 -9.03 6.21
CA GLY A 104 -12.92 -10.35 5.61
C GLY A 104 -12.50 -10.26 4.14
N LYS A 105 -13.31 -10.85 3.24
CA LYS A 105 -13.01 -10.91 1.81
C LYS A 105 -12.87 -9.53 1.16
N ASP A 106 -13.70 -8.55 1.54
CA ASP A 106 -13.67 -7.22 0.92
C ASP A 106 -12.33 -6.52 1.15
N LYS A 107 -11.77 -6.65 2.37
CA LYS A 107 -10.43 -6.13 2.71
C LYS A 107 -9.35 -6.83 1.90
N VAL A 108 -9.42 -8.16 1.82
CA VAL A 108 -8.44 -8.96 1.08
C VAL A 108 -8.45 -8.57 -0.40
N ASP A 109 -9.63 -8.51 -1.01
CA ASP A 109 -9.78 -8.17 -2.43
C ASP A 109 -9.31 -6.73 -2.71
N ARG A 110 -9.57 -5.79 -1.80
CA ARG A 110 -9.12 -4.39 -1.91
C ARG A 110 -7.62 -4.20 -1.78
N LEU A 111 -6.95 -5.01 -0.97
CA LEU A 111 -5.49 -4.92 -0.74
C LEU A 111 -4.68 -5.83 -1.67
N SER A 112 -5.33 -6.66 -2.47
CA SER A 112 -4.69 -7.65 -3.36
C SER A 112 -4.37 -7.15 -4.76
#